data_AF-A0A9X7QNI5-F1
#
_entry.id   AF-A0A9X7QNI5-F1
#
_cell.length_a   1.000
_cell.length_b   1.000
_cell.length_c   1.000
_cell.angle_alpha   90.00
_cell.angle_beta   90.00
_cell.angle_gamma   90.00
#
_symmetry.space_group_name_H-M   'P 1'
#
loop_
_entity.id
_entity.type
_entity.pdbx_description
1 polymer ?
#
loop_
_entity_poly.entity_id
_entity_poly.type
_entity_poly.pdbx_seq_one_letter_code
_entity_poly.pdbx_strand_id
1 'polypeptide(L)'
;MNARKTRIRILNLQDEHCHNCKFRRDQSPKYCVEQCTIGAEMYRLGTALVSCKGKKRKNTKQKNWDELLPQIIAMLSENVPLYKIAVEIDCEVSWLRKKLKGLGIWKTKTPEETRRETQKKWDERCKQAVILREQGLTYQAICKQLG
;
A
#
# COMPACT_ATOMS: atom_id res chain seq x y z
N MET A 1 -32.39 11.06 -14.58
CA MET A 1 -32.73 10.20 -13.42
C MET A 1 -31.83 10.56 -12.24
N ASN A 2 -32.32 10.47 -11.01
CA ASN A 2 -31.45 10.63 -9.82
C ASN A 2 -30.73 9.31 -9.50
N ALA A 3 -29.64 9.38 -8.72
CA ALA A 3 -28.80 8.22 -8.44
C ALA A 3 -29.50 7.08 -7.68
N ARG A 4 -30.60 7.36 -6.95
CA ARG A 4 -31.42 6.34 -6.28
C ARG A 4 -32.27 5.58 -7.29
N LYS A 5 -32.97 6.30 -8.19
CA LYS A 5 -33.78 5.71 -9.26
C LYS A 5 -32.94 4.89 -10.22
N THR A 6 -31.74 5.36 -10.57
CA THR A 6 -30.80 4.60 -11.41
C THR A 6 -30.36 3.28 -10.75
N ARG A 7 -30.10 3.27 -9.43
CA ARG A 7 -29.76 2.04 -8.69
C ARG A 7 -30.94 1.05 -8.65
N ILE A 8 -32.14 1.53 -8.37
CA ILE A 8 -33.36 0.70 -8.39
C ILE A 8 -33.56 0.09 -9.78
N ARG A 9 -33.36 0.88 -10.84
CA ARG A 9 -33.47 0.37 -12.22
C ARG A 9 -32.46 -0.75 -12.52
N ILE A 10 -31.23 -0.62 -12.04
CA ILE A 10 -30.22 -1.69 -12.20
C ILE A 10 -30.65 -2.97 -11.47
N LEU A 11 -31.18 -2.86 -10.25
CA LEU A 11 -31.67 -4.01 -9.47
C LEU A 11 -32.83 -4.70 -10.18
N ASN A 12 -33.83 -3.94 -10.66
CA ASN A 12 -34.95 -4.51 -11.40
C ASN A 12 -34.50 -5.24 -12.68
N LEU A 13 -33.55 -4.68 -13.44
CA LEU A 13 -32.99 -5.34 -14.62
C LEU A 13 -32.28 -6.65 -14.26
N GLN A 14 -31.63 -6.72 -13.09
CA GLN A 14 -31.00 -7.95 -12.60
C GLN A 14 -32.04 -9.02 -12.24
N ASP A 15 -33.12 -8.61 -11.56
CA ASP A 15 -34.15 -9.53 -11.09
C ASP A 15 -35.02 -10.04 -12.26
N GLU A 16 -35.39 -9.17 -13.19
CA GLU A 16 -36.23 -9.49 -14.35
C GLU A 16 -35.50 -10.34 -15.40
N HIS A 17 -34.21 -10.10 -15.63
CA HIS A 17 -33.50 -10.68 -16.79
C HIS A 17 -32.25 -11.49 -16.44
N CYS A 18 -31.64 -11.27 -15.27
CA CYS A 18 -30.38 -11.93 -14.92
C CYS A 18 -30.54 -13.07 -13.93
N HIS A 19 -31.67 -13.22 -13.22
CA HIS A 19 -31.85 -14.22 -12.16
C HIS A 19 -31.54 -15.66 -12.61
N ASN A 20 -32.03 -16.05 -13.79
CA ASN A 20 -31.81 -17.38 -14.38
C ASN A 20 -30.81 -17.37 -15.56
N CYS A 21 -30.04 -16.28 -15.74
CA CYS A 21 -29.11 -16.19 -16.86
C CYS A 21 -27.89 -17.09 -16.63
N LYS A 22 -27.58 -17.94 -17.63
CA LYS A 22 -26.44 -18.87 -17.60
C LYS A 22 -25.09 -18.16 -17.40
N PHE A 23 -24.95 -16.94 -17.94
CA PHE A 23 -23.74 -16.13 -17.84
C PHE A 23 -23.66 -15.30 -16.55
N ARG A 24 -24.68 -15.35 -15.67
CA ARG A 24 -24.72 -14.54 -14.43
C ARG A 24 -23.63 -14.93 -13.45
N ARG A 25 -23.25 -16.20 -13.42
CA ARG A 25 -22.22 -16.75 -12.52
C ARG A 25 -20.83 -16.73 -13.13
N ASP A 26 -20.71 -16.26 -14.37
CA ASP A 26 -19.42 -16.21 -15.05
C ASP A 26 -18.52 -15.18 -14.38
N GLN A 27 -17.26 -15.53 -14.23
CA GLN A 27 -16.27 -14.68 -13.57
C GLN A 27 -15.92 -13.42 -14.39
N SER A 28 -16.29 -13.40 -15.68
CA SER A 28 -15.99 -12.34 -16.63
C SER A 28 -17.27 -11.69 -17.16
N PRO A 29 -17.45 -10.37 -16.99
CA PRO A 29 -18.62 -9.68 -17.51
C PRO A 29 -18.53 -9.38 -19.01
N LYS A 30 -17.49 -9.85 -19.74
CA LYS A 30 -17.26 -9.53 -21.16
C LYS A 30 -18.49 -9.81 -22.03
N TYR A 31 -19.09 -10.99 -21.89
CA TYR A 31 -20.31 -11.33 -22.62
C TYR A 31 -21.45 -10.35 -22.30
N CYS A 32 -21.66 -10.04 -21.02
CA CYS A 32 -22.71 -9.13 -20.58
C CYS A 32 -22.51 -7.70 -21.10
N VAL A 33 -21.27 -7.25 -21.24
CA VAL A 33 -20.97 -5.88 -21.69
C VAL A 33 -20.97 -5.77 -23.22
N GLU A 34 -20.47 -6.79 -23.92
CA GLU A 34 -20.25 -6.72 -25.38
C GLU A 34 -21.38 -7.35 -26.20
N GLN A 35 -22.07 -8.36 -25.67
CA GLN A 35 -22.99 -9.22 -26.42
C GLN A 35 -24.41 -9.27 -25.84
N CYS A 36 -24.65 -8.64 -24.67
CA CYS A 36 -25.95 -8.62 -24.02
C CYS A 36 -26.50 -7.20 -23.93
N THR A 37 -27.71 -6.98 -24.46
CA THR A 37 -28.39 -5.68 -24.43
C THR A 37 -28.71 -5.21 -23.00
N ILE A 38 -29.17 -6.13 -22.15
CA ILE A 38 -29.46 -5.84 -20.73
C ILE A 38 -28.17 -5.50 -19.98
N GLY A 39 -27.11 -6.28 -20.19
CA GLY A 39 -25.83 -6.05 -19.55
C GLY A 39 -25.16 -4.74 -20.01
N ALA A 40 -25.26 -4.39 -21.29
CA ALA A 40 -24.81 -3.11 -21.83
C ALA A 40 -25.59 -1.92 -21.23
N GLU A 41 -26.91 -2.05 -21.06
CA GLU A 41 -27.73 -1.02 -20.40
C GLU A 41 -27.33 -0.85 -18.93
N MET A 42 -27.20 -1.96 -18.18
CA MET A 42 -26.75 -1.93 -16.79
C MET A 42 -25.35 -1.32 -16.66
N TYR A 43 -24.43 -1.65 -17.56
CA TYR A 43 -23.08 -1.09 -17.59
C TYR A 43 -23.10 0.42 -17.81
N ARG A 44 -23.93 0.91 -18.74
CA ARG A 44 -24.12 2.34 -18.99
C ARG A 44 -24.71 3.04 -17.76
N LEU A 45 -25.73 2.47 -17.13
CA LEU A 45 -26.36 3.01 -15.92
C LEU A 45 -25.37 3.03 -14.74
N GLY A 46 -24.58 1.96 -14.57
CA GLY A 46 -23.52 1.86 -13.57
C GLY A 46 -22.42 2.90 -13.79
N THR A 47 -21.96 3.05 -15.03
CA THR A 47 -20.96 4.06 -15.40
C THR A 47 -21.48 5.47 -15.12
N ALA A 48 -22.75 5.76 -15.42
CA ALA A 48 -23.37 7.05 -15.11
C ALA A 48 -23.46 7.32 -13.59
N LEU A 49 -23.62 6.28 -12.76
CA LEU A 49 -23.55 6.41 -11.30
C LEU A 49 -22.13 6.74 -10.80
N VAL A 50 -21.11 6.19 -11.47
CA VAL A 50 -19.70 6.42 -11.15
C VAL A 50 -19.21 7.78 -11.67
N SER A 51 -19.74 8.25 -12.80
CA SER A 51 -19.43 9.58 -13.38
C SER A 51 -19.79 10.75 -12.45
N CYS A 52 -20.62 10.55 -11.43
CA CYS A 52 -20.72 11.46 -10.30
C CYS A 52 -19.57 11.21 -9.31
N LYS A 53 -18.41 11.80 -9.62
CA LYS A 53 -17.17 11.84 -8.82
C LYS A 53 -16.23 10.65 -9.01
N GLY A 54 -15.59 10.65 -10.18
CA GLY A 54 -14.13 10.67 -10.21
C GLY A 54 -13.56 11.91 -9.49
N LYS A 55 -13.93 12.15 -8.22
CA LYS A 55 -13.00 12.81 -7.33
C LYS A 55 -11.87 11.79 -7.21
N LYS A 56 -10.84 11.90 -8.05
CA LYS A 56 -9.48 11.76 -7.52
C LYS A 56 -9.57 12.47 -6.17
N ARG A 57 -9.33 11.79 -5.06
CA ARG A 57 -9.10 12.49 -3.79
C ARG A 57 -7.99 13.48 -4.13
N LYS A 58 -8.36 14.73 -4.45
CA LYS A 58 -7.40 15.83 -4.46
C LYS A 58 -6.98 15.83 -3.02
N ASN A 59 -5.74 15.40 -2.76
CA ASN A 59 -5.13 15.62 -1.47
C ASN A 59 -5.23 17.13 -1.26
N THR A 60 -6.16 17.57 -0.41
CA THR A 60 -6.32 18.98 -0.05
C THR A 60 -5.08 19.49 0.70
N LYS A 61 -4.13 18.59 1.01
CA LYS A 61 -2.77 18.86 1.44
C LYS A 61 -1.76 18.53 0.33
N GLN A 62 -1.86 19.13 -0.85
CA GLN A 62 -0.69 19.24 -1.72
C GLN A 62 0.25 20.21 -1.03
N LYS A 63 0.91 19.76 0.05
CA LYS A 63 1.96 20.51 0.72
C LYS A 63 3.00 20.84 -0.34
N ASN A 64 3.60 22.03 -0.23
CA ASN A 64 4.66 22.43 -1.13
C ASN A 64 5.85 21.47 -0.94
N TRP A 65 5.88 20.41 -1.75
CA TRP A 65 6.89 19.36 -1.66
C TRP A 65 8.27 19.90 -1.92
N ASP A 66 8.37 20.95 -2.74
CA ASP A 66 9.63 21.59 -3.06
C ASP A 66 10.22 22.27 -1.82
N GLU A 67 9.38 22.74 -0.89
CA GLU A 67 9.79 23.28 0.42
C GLU A 67 10.10 22.17 1.45
N LEU A 68 9.37 21.05 1.41
CA LEU A 68 9.54 19.96 2.37
C LEU A 68 10.70 19.01 2.02
N LEU A 69 11.06 18.93 0.73
CA LEU A 69 12.06 17.97 0.25
C LEU A 69 13.45 18.18 0.89
N PRO A 70 13.98 19.41 1.03
CA PRO A 70 15.25 19.63 1.74
C PRO A 70 15.21 19.12 3.18
N GLN A 71 14.11 19.37 3.91
CA GLN A 71 13.93 18.93 5.30
C GLN A 71 13.89 17.40 5.40
N ILE A 72 13.19 16.75 4.48
CA ILE A 72 13.11 15.28 4.42
C ILE A 72 14.48 14.67 4.11
N ILE A 73 15.25 15.26 3.19
CA ILE A 73 16.61 14.80 2.86
C ILE A 73 17.54 14.94 4.08
N ALA A 74 17.48 16.06 4.81
CA ALA A 74 18.25 16.27 6.02
C ALA A 74 17.94 15.18 7.08
N MET A 75 16.66 14.95 7.38
CA MET A 75 16.25 13.90 8.32
C MET A 75 16.67 12.48 7.88
N LEU A 76 16.59 12.18 6.57
CA LEU A 76 17.07 10.91 6.03
C LEU A 76 18.58 10.75 6.18
N SER A 77 19.36 11.83 6.01
CA SER A 77 20.81 11.82 6.18
C SER A 77 21.23 11.52 7.63
N GLU A 78 20.40 11.92 8.59
CA GLU A 78 20.57 11.64 10.03
C GLU A 78 20.06 10.24 10.44
N ASN A 79 19.69 9.38 9.48
CA ASN A 79 19.08 8.07 9.71
C ASN A 79 17.78 8.11 10.53
N VAL A 80 17.03 9.22 10.49
CA VAL A 80 15.74 9.32 11.17
C VAL A 80 14.75 8.32 10.54
N PRO A 81 14.06 7.49 11.35
CA PRO A 81 13.09 6.54 10.82
C PRO A 81 11.95 7.21 10.05
N LEU A 82 11.56 6.59 8.93
CA LEU A 82 10.55 7.14 8.01
C LEU A 82 9.21 7.47 8.69
N TYR A 83 8.82 6.72 9.74
CA TYR A 83 7.59 6.99 10.49
C TYR A 83 7.66 8.30 11.29
N LYS A 84 8.83 8.65 11.84
CA LYS A 84 9.03 9.93 12.54
C LYS A 84 9.00 11.09 11.56
N ILE A 85 9.66 10.94 10.41
CA ILE A 85 9.65 11.92 9.33
C ILE A 85 8.21 12.21 8.89
N ALA A 86 7.39 11.16 8.73
CA ALA A 86 5.99 11.29 8.34
C ALA A 86 5.14 12.07 9.37
N VAL A 87 5.39 11.85 10.67
CA VAL A 87 4.76 12.62 11.76
C VAL A 87 5.17 14.08 11.68
N GLU A 88 6.46 14.37 11.54
CA GLU A 88 7.02 15.72 11.48
C GLU A 88 6.44 16.53 10.31
N ILE A 89 6.41 15.94 9.12
CA ILE A 89 5.87 16.59 7.92
C ILE A 89 4.35 16.46 7.80
N ASP A 90 3.66 15.94 8.84
CA ASP A 90 2.22 15.64 8.89
C ASP A 90 1.70 15.03 7.57
N CYS A 91 2.24 13.86 7.22
CA CYS A 91 1.81 13.09 6.06
C CYS A 91 1.73 11.59 6.36
N GLU A 92 1.08 10.84 5.47
CA GLU A 92 0.91 9.40 5.61
C GLU A 92 2.19 8.66 5.17
N VAL A 93 2.63 7.69 5.98
CA VAL A 93 3.92 6.99 5.79
C VAL A 93 3.98 6.26 4.45
N SER A 94 2.89 5.61 4.03
CA SER A 94 2.85 4.84 2.77
C SER A 94 2.96 5.78 1.57
N TRP A 95 2.30 6.93 1.63
CA TRP A 95 2.41 7.97 0.63
C TRP A 95 3.82 8.58 0.56
N LEU A 96 4.43 8.92 1.70
CA LEU A 96 5.82 9.39 1.76
C LEU A 96 6.78 8.38 1.13
N ARG A 97 6.66 7.10 1.51
CA ARG A 97 7.46 6.02 0.94
C ARG A 97 7.30 5.92 -0.57
N LYS A 98 6.06 5.97 -1.07
CA LYS A 98 5.78 5.90 -2.51
C LYS A 98 6.39 7.08 -3.27
N LYS A 99 6.34 8.29 -2.68
CA LYS A 99 6.91 9.49 -3.29
C LYS A 99 8.44 9.42 -3.33
N LEU A 100 9.09 9.05 -2.22
CA LEU A 100 10.55 8.91 -2.17
C LEU A 100 11.07 7.80 -3.07
N LYS A 101 10.29 6.72 -3.25
CA LYS A 101 10.59 5.66 -4.22
C LYS A 101 10.50 6.18 -5.66
N GLY A 102 9.49 7.00 -5.97
CA GLY A 102 9.34 7.64 -7.28
C GLY A 102 10.47 8.62 -7.62
N LEU A 103 11.11 9.22 -6.60
CA LEU A 103 12.26 10.11 -6.74
C LEU A 103 13.62 9.36 -6.76
N GLY A 104 13.63 8.04 -6.57
CA GLY A 104 14.87 7.25 -6.51
C GLY A 104 15.71 7.44 -5.25
N ILE A 105 15.30 8.31 -4.32
CA ILE A 105 15.97 8.55 -3.03
C ILE A 105 15.80 7.34 -2.11
N TRP A 106 14.62 6.73 -2.12
CA TRP A 106 14.34 5.57 -1.29
C TRP A 106 14.59 4.27 -2.04
N LYS A 107 15.76 3.68 -1.81
CA LYS A 107 16.08 2.34 -2.27
C LYS A 107 15.47 1.33 -1.30
N THR A 108 14.51 0.53 -1.78
CA THR A 108 14.10 -0.67 -1.05
C THR A 108 15.29 -1.64 -1.07
N LYS A 109 15.80 -2.01 0.10
CA LYS A 109 16.76 -3.11 0.19
C LYS A 109 16.11 -4.33 -0.45
N THR A 110 16.84 -4.96 -1.37
CA THR A 110 16.42 -6.22 -1.94
C THR A 110 16.30 -7.27 -0.82
N PRO A 111 15.50 -8.33 -1.01
CA PRO A 111 15.47 -9.45 -0.08
C PRO A 111 16.87 -10.02 0.20
N GLU A 112 17.76 -9.99 -0.79
CA GLU A 112 19.14 -10.44 -0.67
C GLU A 112 20.02 -9.50 0.18
N GLU A 113 19.95 -8.19 -0.04
CA GLU A 113 20.66 -7.21 0.79
C GLU A 113 20.19 -7.26 2.24
N THR A 114 18.87 -7.41 2.43
CA THR A 114 18.28 -7.58 3.78
C THR A 114 18.79 -8.84 4.45
N ARG A 115 18.89 -9.95 3.71
CA ARG A 115 19.47 -11.21 4.21
C ARG A 115 20.94 -11.04 4.58
N ARG A 116 21.75 -10.40 3.72
CA ARG A 116 23.18 -10.15 3.98
C ARG A 116 23.39 -9.26 5.20
N GLU A 117 22.62 -8.20 5.38
CA GLU A 117 22.72 -7.34 6.56
C GLU A 117 22.28 -8.04 7.83
N THR A 118 21.21 -8.83 7.76
CA THR A 118 20.75 -9.65 8.88
C THR A 118 21.82 -10.67 9.26
N GLN A 119 22.41 -11.35 8.28
CA GLN A 119 23.53 -12.27 8.48
C GLN A 119 24.71 -11.56 9.16
N LYS A 120 25.15 -10.40 8.64
CA LYS A 120 26.24 -9.63 9.26
C LYS A 120 25.96 -9.25 10.72
N LYS A 121 24.73 -8.85 11.03
CA LYS A 121 24.32 -8.54 12.42
C LYS A 121 24.37 -9.77 13.31
N TRP A 122 23.93 -10.92 12.81
CA TRP A 122 24.00 -12.19 13.54
C TRP A 122 25.44 -12.66 13.70
N ASP A 123 26.27 -12.59 12.65
CA ASP A 123 27.68 -12.94 12.70
C ASP A 123 28.41 -12.12 13.77
N GLU A 124 28.13 -10.82 13.85
CA GLU A 124 28.72 -9.94 14.86
C GLU A 124 28.23 -10.27 16.28
N ARG A 125 26.92 -10.51 16.47
CA ARG A 125 26.38 -11.00 17.75
C ARG A 125 27.01 -12.34 18.16
N CYS A 126 27.22 -13.25 17.22
CA CYS A 126 27.86 -14.55 17.47
C CYS A 126 29.30 -14.38 17.93
N LYS A 127 30.10 -13.52 17.27
CA LYS A 127 31.47 -13.22 17.73
C LYS A 127 31.50 -12.65 19.14
N GLN A 128 30.61 -11.71 19.46
CA GLN A 128 30.48 -11.16 20.81
C GLN A 128 30.13 -12.24 21.83
N ALA A 129 29.21 -13.15 21.49
CA ALA A 129 28.85 -14.26 22.37
C ALA A 129 30.04 -15.20 22.65
N VAL A 130 30.88 -15.48 21.65
CA VAL A 130 32.10 -16.29 21.82
C VAL A 130 33.09 -15.60 22.75
N ILE A 131 33.37 -14.31 22.55
CA ILE A 131 34.28 -13.54 23.42
C ILE A 131 33.78 -13.55 24.87
N LEU A 132 32.48 -13.32 25.10
CA LEU A 132 31.91 -13.34 26.46
C LEU A 132 31.99 -14.75 27.08
N ARG A 133 31.86 -15.80 26.27
CA ARG A 133 32.01 -17.19 26.71
C ARG A 133 33.45 -17.52 27.10
N GLU A 134 34.43 -17.01 26.35
CA GLU A 134 35.88 -17.12 26.65
C GLU A 134 36.25 -16.34 27.91
N GLN A 135 35.60 -15.19 28.17
CA GLN A 135 35.71 -14.43 29.42
C GLN A 135 35.04 -15.13 30.62
N GLY A 136 34.45 -16.31 30.43
CA GLY A 136 33.89 -17.14 31.50
C GLY A 136 32.42 -16.86 31.83
N LEU A 137 31.72 -16.01 31.07
CA LEU A 137 30.31 -15.75 31.33
C LEU A 137 29.45 -16.99 31.02
N THR A 138 28.41 -17.20 31.83
CA THR A 138 27.41 -18.24 31.57
C THR A 138 26.50 -17.83 30.42
N TYR A 139 25.90 -18.81 29.73
CA TYR A 139 24.95 -18.53 28.65
C TYR A 139 23.77 -17.65 29.11
N GLN A 140 23.31 -17.80 30.35
CA GLN A 140 22.27 -16.94 30.92
C GLN A 140 22.72 -15.47 31.04
N ALA A 141 23.96 -15.22 31.47
CA ALA A 141 24.51 -13.87 31.56
C ALA A 141 24.71 -13.24 30.16
N ILE A 142 25.20 -14.03 29.20
CA ILE A 142 25.38 -13.60 27.80
C ILE A 142 24.03 -13.23 27.17
N CYS A 143 23.00 -14.05 27.37
CA CYS A 143 21.65 -13.76 26.88
C CYS A 143 21.09 -12.46 27.47
N LYS A 144 21.25 -12.23 28.78
CA LYS A 144 20.84 -10.96 29.40
C LYS A 144 21.58 -9.74 28.83
N GLN A 145 22.85 -9.91 28.43
CA GLN A 145 23.68 -8.82 27.93
C GLN A 145 23.44 -8.50 26.44
N LEU A 146 23.19 -9.52 25.61
CA LEU A 146 22.99 -9.34 24.17
C LEU A 146 21.52 -9.17 23.76
N GLY A 147 20.57 -9.40 24.68
CA GLY A 147 19.14 -9.40 24.40
C GLY A 147 18.77 -10.54 23.48
#